data_AF-A0A4U9RIW3-F1
#
_entry.id   AF-A0A4U9RIW3-F1
#
_cell.length_a   1.000
_cell.length_b   1.000
_cell.length_c   1.000
_cell.angle_alpha   90.00
_cell.angle_beta   90.00
_cell.angle_gamma   90.00
#
_symmetry.space_group_name_H-M   'P 1'
#
loop_
_entity.id
_entity.type
_entity.pdbx_description
1 polymer ?
#
loop_
_entity_poly.entity_id
_entity_poly.type
_entity_poly.pdbx_seq_one_letter_code
_entity_poly.pdbx_strand_id
1 'polypeptide(L)'
;MKLNEKFIKNKVLQAIKIKPTYIVLMRKEKTSNGMRGGKEKKIKVAELDVFFDDFKRNNLFDTFRDSGHVKKVRSLGIICVTEGFQIKEKDYFSIDSQTYVVTYPGEVVKDVYIADIERVNNE
;
A
#
# COMPACT_ATOMS: atom_id res chain seq x y z
N MET A 1 -24.47 14.95 6.51
CA MET A 1 -23.81 15.24 5.23
C MET A 1 -23.52 13.90 4.54
N LYS A 2 -24.22 13.56 3.45
CA LYS A 2 -23.96 12.29 2.74
C LYS A 2 -22.67 12.46 1.94
N LEU A 3 -21.65 11.68 2.28
CA LEU A 3 -20.39 11.63 1.54
C LEU A 3 -20.67 11.14 0.12
N ASN A 4 -20.30 11.91 -0.90
CA ASN A 4 -20.51 11.51 -2.30
C ASN A 4 -19.33 10.65 -2.75
N GLU A 5 -19.38 9.36 -2.46
CA GLU A 5 -18.34 8.38 -2.79
C GLU A 5 -17.93 8.43 -4.27
N LYS A 6 -18.92 8.58 -5.17
CA LYS A 6 -18.67 8.69 -6.62
C LYS A 6 -17.84 9.92 -6.98
N PHE A 7 -18.12 11.05 -6.32
CA PHE A 7 -17.34 12.27 -6.53
C PHE A 7 -15.89 12.10 -6.06
N ILE A 8 -15.68 11.50 -4.87
CA ILE A 8 -14.34 11.25 -4.32
C ILE A 8 -13.55 10.31 -5.24
N LYS A 9 -14.13 9.17 -5.63
CA LYS A 9 -13.52 8.23 -6.58
C LYS A 9 -13.06 8.92 -7.86
N ASN A 10 -13.93 9.72 -8.48
CA ASN A 10 -13.61 10.44 -9.70
C ASN A 10 -12.46 11.45 -9.50
N LYS A 11 -12.42 12.15 -8.36
CA LYS A 11 -11.33 13.08 -8.04
C LYS A 11 -10.00 12.35 -7.83
N VAL A 12 -10.02 11.21 -7.16
CA VAL A 12 -8.81 10.38 -6.98
C VAL A 12 -8.30 9.85 -8.31
N LEU A 13 -9.18 9.31 -9.16
CA LEU A 13 -8.82 8.86 -10.51
C LEU A 13 -8.22 10.00 -11.35
N GLN A 14 -8.76 11.21 -11.26
CA GLN A 14 -8.18 12.39 -11.93
C GLN A 14 -6.78 12.71 -11.40
N ALA A 15 -6.55 12.63 -10.08
CA ALA A 15 -5.25 12.89 -9.48
C ALA A 15 -4.20 11.83 -9.89
N ILE A 16 -4.58 10.55 -9.90
CA ILE A 16 -3.71 9.45 -10.35
C ILE A 16 -3.26 9.68 -11.80
N LYS A 17 -4.17 10.12 -12.69
CA LYS A 17 -3.86 10.40 -14.09
C LYS A 17 -2.80 11.47 -14.31
N ILE A 18 -2.53 12.34 -13.33
CA ILE A 18 -1.49 13.38 -13.44
C ILE A 18 -0.10 12.77 -13.34
N LYS A 19 0.10 11.77 -12.46
CA LYS A 19 1.37 11.06 -12.25
C LYS A 19 1.06 9.57 -12.00
N PRO A 20 0.63 8.82 -13.04
CA PRO A 20 0.26 7.43 -12.87
C PRO A 20 1.52 6.59 -12.66
N THR A 21 1.49 5.76 -11.62
CA THR A 21 2.50 4.75 -11.36
C THR A 21 1.84 3.40 -11.47
N TYR A 22 2.17 2.67 -12.53
CA TYR A 22 1.64 1.33 -12.72
C TYR A 22 2.27 0.35 -11.74
N ILE A 23 1.45 -0.44 -11.05
CA ILE A 23 1.92 -1.49 -10.14
C ILE A 23 1.20 -2.82 -10.38
N VAL A 24 1.91 -3.90 -10.09
CA VAL A 24 1.33 -5.25 -9.94
C VAL A 24 1.25 -5.55 -8.45
N LEU A 25 0.03 -5.54 -7.91
CA LEU A 25 -0.20 -5.84 -6.50
C LEU A 25 -0.17 -7.35 -6.28
N MET A 26 0.68 -7.79 -5.36
CA MET A 26 0.92 -9.19 -5.04
C MET A 26 0.58 -9.46 -3.58
N ARG A 27 0.18 -10.69 -3.27
CA ARG A 27 -0.11 -11.17 -1.91
C ARG A 27 0.55 -12.51 -1.65
N LYS A 28 0.99 -12.73 -0.41
CA LYS A 28 1.41 -14.05 0.06
C LYS A 28 0.23 -14.71 0.77
N GLU A 29 -0.27 -15.81 0.23
CA GLU A 29 -1.27 -16.63 0.90
C GLU A 29 -0.62 -17.85 1.52
N LYS A 30 -0.95 -18.11 2.80
CA LYS A 30 -0.57 -19.33 3.48
C LYS A 30 -1.65 -20.37 3.25
N THR A 31 -1.32 -21.42 2.51
CA THR A 31 -2.12 -22.64 2.51
C THR A 31 -1.68 -23.49 3.70
N SER A 32 -2.58 -23.69 4.66
CA SER A 32 -2.37 -24.63 5.75
C SER A 32 -2.44 -26.06 5.21
N ASN A 33 -1.45 -26.89 5.54
CA ASN A 33 -1.43 -28.30 5.15
C ASN A 33 -1.91 -29.20 6.30
N GLY A 34 -2.62 -28.64 7.30
CA GLY A 34 -3.10 -29.38 8.49
C GLY A 34 -2.00 -29.72 9.52
N MET A 35 -0.72 -29.55 9.20
CA MET A 35 0.42 -29.67 10.12
C MET A 35 1.01 -28.28 10.43
N ARG A 36 1.90 -28.16 11.43
CA ARG A 36 2.57 -26.90 11.85
C ARG A 36 3.36 -26.15 10.76
N GLY A 37 3.38 -26.64 9.52
CA GLY A 37 3.95 -25.97 8.34
C GLY A 37 2.87 -25.60 7.33
N GLY A 38 2.92 -24.35 6.85
CA GLY A 38 2.15 -23.88 5.70
C GLY A 38 3.08 -23.45 4.57
N LYS A 39 2.69 -23.69 3.33
CA LYS A 39 3.42 -23.19 2.16
C LYS A 39 2.93 -21.76 1.85
N GLU A 40 3.86 -20.81 1.72
CA GLU A 40 3.53 -19.48 1.23
C GLU A 40 3.52 -19.48 -0.30
N LYS A 41 2.37 -19.16 -0.89
CA LYS A 41 2.24 -18.96 -2.33
C LYS A 41 2.09 -17.47 -2.61
N LYS A 42 2.88 -16.97 -3.56
CA LYS A 42 2.73 -15.62 -4.10
C LYS A 42 1.62 -15.63 -5.14
N ILE A 43 0.62 -14.77 -4.98
CA ILE A 43 -0.49 -14.58 -5.91
C ILE A 43 -0.52 -13.13 -6.40
N LYS A 44 -0.94 -12.93 -7.64
CA LYS A 44 -1.26 -11.62 -8.20
C LYS A 44 -2.68 -11.25 -7.77
N VAL A 45 -2.84 -10.11 -7.11
CA VAL A 45 -4.14 -9.58 -6.66
C VAL A 45 -4.77 -8.76 -7.77
N ALA A 46 -4.02 -7.79 -8.30
CA ALA A 46 -4.51 -6.87 -9.32
C ALA A 46 -3.36 -6.12 -10.03
N GLU A 47 -3.70 -5.48 -11.14
CA GLU A 47 -2.89 -4.48 -11.82
C GLU A 47 -3.65 -3.17 -11.80
N LEU A 48 -2.97 -2.09 -11.40
CA LEU A 48 -3.61 -0.79 -11.25
C LEU A 48 -2.59 0.34 -11.33
N ASP A 49 -3.09 1.52 -11.71
CA ASP A 49 -2.36 2.76 -11.56
C ASP A 49 -2.59 3.35 -10.18
N VAL A 50 -1.50 3.77 -9.54
CA VAL A 50 -1.53 4.45 -8.25
C VAL A 50 -0.83 5.80 -8.35
N PHE A 51 -1.19 6.71 -7.46
CA PHE A 51 -0.36 7.87 -7.18
C PHE A 51 0.64 7.46 -6.10
N PHE A 52 1.91 7.39 -6.47
CA PHE A 52 3.00 7.07 -5.54
C PHE A 52 3.52 8.35 -4.89
N ASP A 53 3.25 8.53 -3.59
CA ASP A 53 3.73 9.67 -2.81
C ASP A 53 5.13 9.37 -2.26
N ASP A 54 6.14 9.83 -3.02
CA ASP A 54 7.55 9.78 -2.69
C ASP A 54 8.12 11.10 -2.16
N PHE A 55 7.28 12.13 -1.98
CA PHE A 55 7.73 13.48 -1.60
C PHE A 55 8.34 13.52 -0.19
N LYS A 56 7.99 12.59 0.69
CA LYS A 56 8.51 12.53 2.06
C LYS A 56 9.91 11.91 2.19
N ARG A 57 10.63 11.69 1.07
CA ARG A 57 12.04 11.23 1.08
C ARG A 57 13.02 12.19 1.80
N ASN A 58 12.61 13.40 2.18
CA ASN A 58 13.51 14.45 2.66
C ASN A 58 13.64 14.68 4.18
N ASN A 59 12.96 13.92 5.05
CA ASN A 59 13.17 14.11 6.50
C ASN A 59 14.06 13.00 7.07
N LEU A 60 15.35 13.32 7.12
CA LEU A 60 16.41 12.58 7.81
C LEU A 60 16.24 12.54 9.35
N PHE A 61 15.11 12.98 9.90
CA PHE A 61 14.92 13.23 11.33
C PHE A 61 13.49 12.87 11.76
N ASP A 62 13.35 11.78 12.51
CA ASP A 62 13.14 11.81 13.96
C ASP A 62 12.53 10.48 14.41
N THR A 63 13.42 9.60 14.86
CA THR A 63 13.03 8.44 15.66
C THR A 63 12.47 8.97 16.98
N PHE A 64 11.16 9.25 17.06
CA PHE A 64 10.56 9.58 18.34
C PHE A 64 10.56 8.33 19.22
N ARG A 65 11.39 8.36 20.28
CA ARG A 65 11.27 7.46 21.43
C ARG A 65 10.19 8.03 22.31
N ASP A 66 8.99 7.47 22.21
CA ASP A 66 8.00 7.63 23.26
C ASP A 66 7.80 6.25 23.91
N SER A 67 7.93 6.20 25.24
CA SER A 67 7.69 4.99 26.06
C SER A 67 8.38 3.68 25.58
N GLY A 68 9.64 3.75 25.15
CA GLY A 68 10.45 2.56 24.84
C GLY A 68 10.15 1.88 23.49
N HIS A 69 9.20 2.42 22.71
CA HIS A 69 8.90 1.95 21.37
C HIS A 69 9.48 2.88 20.31
N VAL A 70 10.31 2.32 19.42
CA VAL A 70 10.76 3.00 18.21
C VAL A 70 9.62 2.97 17.19
N LYS A 71 8.97 4.12 16.94
CA LYS A 71 8.03 4.27 15.82
C LYS A 71 8.76 4.91 14.64
N LYS A 72 8.84 4.17 13.54
CA LYS A 72 9.42 4.62 12.27
C LYS A 72 8.48 5.69 11.67
N VAL A 73 9.03 6.83 11.28
CA VAL A 73 8.26 7.92 10.68
C VAL A 73 7.73 7.48 9.31
N ARG A 74 6.42 7.62 9.12
CA ARG A 74 5.64 7.32 7.91
C ARG A 74 6.16 8.13 6.71
N SER A 75 6.94 7.53 5.82
CA SER A 75 7.60 8.27 4.72
C SER A 75 7.17 7.91 3.31
N LEU A 76 6.36 6.88 3.08
CA LEU A 76 5.87 6.54 1.73
C LEU A 76 4.41 6.13 1.79
N GLY A 77 3.65 6.53 0.77
CA GLY A 77 2.25 6.18 0.65
C GLY A 77 1.82 6.01 -0.80
N ILE A 78 0.71 5.32 -1.00
CA ILE A 78 0.03 5.23 -2.29
C ILE A 78 -1.41 5.67 -2.15
N ILE A 79 -1.92 6.32 -3.20
CA ILE A 79 -3.34 6.60 -3.34
C ILE A 79 -3.84 5.83 -4.55
N CYS A 80 -4.91 5.06 -4.39
CA CYS A 80 -5.42 4.22 -5.46
C CYS A 80 -6.93 3.95 -5.35
N VAL A 81 -7.50 3.49 -6.47
CA VAL A 81 -8.89 3.03 -6.57
C VAL A 81 -8.87 1.58 -7.04
N THR A 82 -9.55 0.68 -6.34
CA THR A 82 -9.37 -0.78 -6.50
C THR A 82 -10.57 -1.51 -7.07
N GLU A 83 -11.69 -0.83 -7.31
CA GLU A 83 -12.95 -1.31 -7.93
C GLU A 83 -13.12 -2.85 -7.95
N GLY A 84 -13.36 -3.46 -6.78
CA GLY A 84 -13.68 -4.89 -6.67
C GLY A 84 -12.64 -5.77 -5.97
N PHE A 85 -11.52 -5.22 -5.49
CA PHE A 85 -10.63 -5.92 -4.56
C PHE A 85 -10.21 -5.04 -3.38
N GLN A 86 -9.77 -5.69 -2.31
CA GLN A 86 -9.26 -5.02 -1.10
C GLN A 86 -7.74 -5.15 -1.02
N ILE A 87 -7.09 -4.02 -0.74
CA ILE A 87 -5.68 -3.99 -0.32
C ILE A 87 -5.61 -4.46 1.12
N LYS A 88 -4.67 -5.35 1.41
CA LYS A 88 -4.41 -5.87 2.75
C LYS A 88 -3.01 -5.50 3.20
N GLU A 89 -2.84 -5.47 4.51
CA GLU A 89 -1.52 -5.44 5.11
C GLU A 89 -0.68 -6.61 4.59
N LYS A 90 0.60 -6.37 4.32
CA LYS A 90 1.57 -7.31 3.72
C LYS A 90 1.36 -7.63 2.24
N ASP A 91 0.37 -7.03 1.58
CA ASP A 91 0.40 -6.93 0.13
C ASP A 91 1.65 -6.16 -0.28
N TYR A 92 2.18 -6.48 -1.45
CA TYR A 92 3.45 -5.91 -1.90
C TYR A 92 3.45 -5.74 -3.40
N PHE A 93 4.30 -4.83 -3.87
CA PHE A 93 4.51 -4.58 -5.29
C PHE A 93 5.96 -4.14 -5.49
N SER A 94 6.39 -4.06 -6.74
CA SER A 94 7.74 -3.63 -7.08
C SER A 94 7.72 -2.52 -8.12
N ILE A 95 8.58 -1.52 -7.92
CA ILE A 95 8.86 -0.42 -8.85
C ILE A 95 10.38 -0.31 -8.95
N ASP A 96 10.94 -0.26 -10.15
CA ASP A 96 12.39 -0.08 -10.39
C ASP A 96 13.29 -0.99 -9.55
N SER A 97 12.97 -2.29 -9.52
CA SER A 97 13.66 -3.32 -8.73
C SER A 97 13.59 -3.15 -7.20
N GLN A 98 12.84 -2.16 -6.71
CA GLN A 98 12.56 -1.98 -5.28
C GLN A 98 11.22 -2.60 -4.93
N THR A 99 11.18 -3.34 -3.83
CA THR A 99 9.94 -3.93 -3.32
C THR A 99 9.38 -3.05 -2.21
N TYR A 100 8.08 -2.79 -2.31
CA TYR A 100 7.32 -2.06 -1.32
C TYR A 100 6.24 -2.96 -0.73
N VAL A 101 6.04 -2.87 0.58
CA VAL A 101 5.04 -3.64 1.31
C VAL A 101 4.06 -2.67 1.94
N VAL A 102 2.77 -2.97 1.82
CA VAL A 102 1.69 -2.25 2.49
C VAL A 102 1.75 -2.54 3.98
N THR A 103 1.98 -1.50 4.78
CA THR A 103 1.99 -1.58 6.24
C THR A 103 0.66 -1.16 6.84
N TYR A 104 -0.12 -0.33 6.14
CA TYR A 104 -1.46 0.05 6.56
C TYR A 104 -2.37 0.30 5.35
N PRO A 105 -3.40 -0.53 5.11
CA PRO A 105 -4.36 -0.33 4.03
C PRO A 105 -5.48 0.65 4.46
N GLY A 106 -5.19 1.95 4.47
CA GLY A 106 -6.14 2.97 4.88
C GLY A 106 -7.26 3.19 3.86
N GLU A 107 -8.39 2.51 4.04
CA GLU A 107 -9.60 2.72 3.23
C GLU A 107 -10.32 4.01 3.68
N VAL A 108 -10.43 4.98 2.78
CA VAL A 108 -11.06 6.28 3.06
C VAL A 108 -12.55 6.24 2.77
N VAL A 109 -12.90 5.68 1.62
CA VAL A 109 -14.25 5.32 1.19
C VAL A 109 -14.14 4.01 0.44
N LYS A 110 -15.28 3.33 0.23
CA LYS A 110 -15.32 2.05 -0.47
C LYS A 110 -14.45 2.06 -1.74
N ASP A 111 -13.52 1.12 -1.85
CA ASP A 111 -12.57 0.94 -2.97
C ASP A 111 -11.56 2.08 -3.18
N VAL A 112 -11.41 3.03 -2.25
CA VAL A 112 -10.42 4.12 -2.31
C VAL A 112 -9.48 4.00 -1.13
N TYR A 113 -8.20 3.79 -1.42
CA TYR A 113 -7.17 3.59 -0.41
C TYR A 113 -6.15 4.72 -0.43
N ILE A 114 -5.81 5.20 0.77
CA ILE A 114 -4.57 5.90 1.08
C ILE A 114 -3.78 4.94 1.95
N ALA A 115 -2.88 4.16 1.32
CA ALA A 115 -2.14 3.11 2.00
C ALA A 115 -0.74 3.58 2.36
N ASP A 116 -0.32 3.31 3.60
CA ASP A 116 1.09 3.48 3.99
C ASP A 116 1.87 2.26 3.50
N ILE A 117 3.07 2.52 2.99
CA ILE A 117 3.97 1.48 2.48
C ILE A 117 5.37 1.65 3.07
N GLU A 118 6.13 0.56 3.07
CA GLU A 118 7.55 0.58 3.39
C GLU A 118 8.36 -0.10 2.30
N ARG A 119 9.52 0.48 1.98
CA ARG A 119 10.52 -0.18 1.15
C ARG A 119 11.15 -1.33 1.94
N VAL A 120 11.18 -2.51 1.34
CA VAL A 120 11.92 -3.65 1.86
C VAL A 120 13.36 -3.54 1.34
N ASN A 121 14.31 -3.46 2.26
CA ASN A 121 15.71 -3.65 1.91
C ASN A 121 15.91 -5.15 1.70
N ASN A 122 16.25 -5.54 0.47
CA ASN A 122 16.80 -6.87 0.24
C ASN A 122 18.27 -6.80 0.70
N GLU A 123 18.56 -7.36 1.87
CA GLU A 123 19.92 -7.75 2.26
C GLU A 123 20.33 -9.03 1.52
#